data_AF-A0A1F9UGM5-F1
#
_entry.id   AF-A0A1F9UGM5-F1
#
_cell.length_a   1.000
_cell.length_b   1.000
_cell.length_c   1.000
_cell.angle_alpha   90.00
_cell.angle_beta   90.00
_cell.angle_gamma   90.00
#
_symmetry.space_group_name_H-M   'P 1'
#
loop_
_entity.id
_entity.type
_entity.pdbx_description
1 polymer ?
#
loop_
_entity_poly.entity_id
_entity_poly.type
_entity_poly.pdbx_seq_one_letter_code
_entity_poly.pdbx_strand_id
1 'polypeptide(L)'
;MRYLKRWDDAANPAEADNKPSGLAFTLLSVKLLNPRRSLSGHPDDRAALEAMAANAAQQPGRLIARKPTPEYEDVFAGLSDRDMEKLKARFARLAEMLRKVEEEADPVEACEELRRAFGDDFPVPTKSESSRRTESPAIITSSASA
;
A
#
# COMPACT_ATOMS: atom_id res chain seq x y z
N MET A 1 0.35 -2.29 -8.03
CA MET A 1 -0.78 -1.86 -8.90
C MET A 1 -2.06 -2.63 -8.66
N ARG A 2 -2.07 -3.97 -8.77
CA ARG A 2 -3.29 -4.79 -8.60
C ARG A 2 -3.98 -4.56 -7.25
N TYR A 3 -3.22 -4.55 -6.16
CA TYR A 3 -3.77 -4.31 -4.82
C TYR A 3 -4.33 -2.90 -4.62
N LEU A 4 -3.72 -1.86 -5.20
CA LEU A 4 -4.26 -0.50 -5.11
C LEU A 4 -5.62 -0.37 -5.83
N LYS A 5 -5.78 -1.03 -6.98
CA LYS A 5 -7.07 -1.10 -7.68
C LYS A 5 -8.10 -1.86 -6.85
N ARG A 6 -7.73 -3.02 -6.31
CA ARG A 6 -8.58 -3.82 -5.41
C ARG A 6 -9.00 -3.06 -4.16
N TRP A 7 -8.10 -2.31 -3.54
CA TRP A 7 -8.40 -1.45 -2.40
C TRP A 7 -9.46 -0.40 -2.76
N ASP A 8 -9.36 0.19 -3.94
CA ASP A 8 -10.35 1.16 -4.40
C ASP A 8 -11.70 0.51 -4.76
N ASP A 9 -11.69 -0.73 -5.23
CA ASP A 9 -12.90 -1.52 -5.51
C ASP A 9 -13.57 -2.03 -4.22
N ALA A 10 -12.80 -2.54 -3.26
CA ALA A 10 -13.30 -3.08 -1.99
C ALA A 10 -13.83 -1.99 -1.06
N ALA A 11 -13.20 -0.82 -1.04
CA ALA A 11 -13.61 0.30 -0.19
C ALA A 11 -14.92 0.97 -0.65
N ASN A 12 -15.38 0.75 -1.88
CA ASN A 12 -16.53 1.46 -2.44
C ASN A 12 -17.27 0.69 -3.55
N PRO A 13 -18.37 -0.01 -3.21
CA PRO A 13 -19.39 -0.36 -4.20
C PRO A 13 -20.34 0.81 -4.54
N ALA A 14 -20.34 1.93 -3.80
CA ALA A 14 -21.40 2.96 -3.81
C ALA A 14 -21.02 4.37 -4.33
N GLU A 15 -19.76 4.67 -4.64
CA GLU A 15 -19.38 5.92 -5.32
C GLU A 15 -19.53 5.74 -6.84
N ALA A 16 -20.76 5.79 -7.36
CA ALA A 16 -21.04 5.38 -8.75
C ALA A 16 -20.70 6.43 -9.82
N ASP A 17 -20.80 7.74 -9.53
CA ASP A 17 -20.80 8.73 -10.62
C ASP A 17 -19.44 9.40 -10.89
N ASN A 18 -18.53 9.48 -9.90
CA ASN A 18 -17.25 10.22 -10.04
C ASN A 18 -16.03 9.41 -9.57
N LYS A 19 -16.11 8.08 -9.53
CA LYS A 19 -14.98 7.23 -9.11
C LYS A 19 -13.81 7.37 -10.10
N PRO A 20 -12.58 7.65 -9.64
CA PRO A 20 -11.42 7.62 -10.51
C PRO A 20 -11.26 6.23 -11.14
N SER A 21 -11.06 6.19 -12.45
CA SER A 21 -10.88 4.91 -13.16
C SER A 21 -9.64 4.16 -12.67
N GLY A 22 -9.59 2.84 -12.90
CA GLY A 22 -8.37 2.05 -12.64
C GLY A 22 -7.13 2.56 -13.39
N LEU A 23 -7.31 3.30 -14.49
CA LEU A 23 -6.22 4.01 -15.19
C LEU A 23 -5.69 5.16 -14.34
N ALA A 24 -6.55 5.90 -13.64
CA ALA A 24 -6.16 7.01 -12.77
C ALA A 24 -5.14 6.57 -11.71
N PHE A 25 -5.42 5.47 -11.00
CA PHE A 25 -4.49 4.90 -10.02
C PHE A 25 -3.21 4.38 -10.65
N THR A 26 -3.26 3.90 -11.89
CA THR A 26 -2.07 3.44 -12.61
C THR A 26 -1.14 4.62 -12.91
N LEU A 27 -1.67 5.71 -13.48
CA LEU A 27 -0.90 6.91 -13.80
C LEU A 27 -0.41 7.63 -12.54
N LEU A 28 -1.23 7.70 -11.49
CA LEU A 28 -0.82 8.24 -10.20
C LEU A 28 0.35 7.46 -9.62
N SER A 29 0.31 6.12 -9.73
CA SER A 29 1.40 5.28 -9.25
C SER A 29 2.68 5.48 -10.03
N VAL A 30 2.62 5.64 -11.36
CA VAL A 30 3.81 5.98 -12.17
C VAL A 30 4.47 7.27 -11.67
N LYS A 31 3.66 8.24 -11.21
CA LYS A 31 4.15 9.52 -10.70
C LYS A 31 4.72 9.44 -9.28
N LEU A 32 4.07 8.69 -8.38
CA LEU A 32 4.33 8.77 -6.95
C LEU A 32 5.06 7.54 -6.36
N LEU A 33 5.05 6.41 -7.06
CA LEU A 33 5.67 5.19 -6.54
C LEU A 33 7.19 5.33 -6.59
N ASN A 34 7.82 5.13 -5.45
CA ASN A 34 9.26 4.97 -5.33
C ASN A 34 9.55 3.58 -4.76
N PRO A 35 10.26 2.69 -5.49
CA PRO A 35 10.60 1.36 -5.00
C PRO A 35 11.30 1.43 -3.63
N ARG A 36 10.84 0.60 -2.70
CA ARG A 36 11.48 0.41 -1.41
C ARG A 36 12.09 -0.98 -1.36
N ARG A 37 13.13 -1.12 -0.53
CA ARG A 37 13.81 -2.39 -0.29
C ARG A 37 13.91 -2.61 1.21
N SER A 38 13.76 -3.86 1.61
CA SER A 38 14.04 -4.30 2.96
C SER A 38 15.53 -4.18 3.29
N LEU A 39 15.89 -4.35 4.56
CA LEU A 39 17.31 -4.42 4.99
C LEU A 39 18.08 -5.56 4.29
N SER A 40 17.39 -6.63 3.90
CA SER A 40 17.94 -7.74 3.12
C SER A 40 18.07 -7.45 1.62
N GLY A 41 17.65 -6.26 1.16
CA GLY A 41 17.75 -5.83 -0.24
C GLY A 41 16.62 -6.34 -1.14
N HIS A 42 15.67 -7.12 -0.60
CA HIS A 42 14.48 -7.56 -1.34
C HIS A 42 13.50 -6.40 -1.55
N PRO A 43 12.72 -6.39 -2.65
CA PRO A 43 11.64 -5.43 -2.82
C PRO A 43 10.68 -5.45 -1.63
N ASP A 44 10.32 -4.27 -1.14
CA ASP A 44 9.34 -4.07 -0.08
C ASP A 44 8.14 -3.31 -0.65
N ASP A 45 7.18 -4.08 -1.16
CA ASP A 45 5.98 -3.53 -1.78
C ASP A 45 5.05 -2.85 -0.76
N ARG A 46 5.07 -3.31 0.52
CA ARG A 46 4.26 -2.71 1.59
C ARG A 46 4.76 -1.30 1.89
N ALA A 47 6.05 -1.15 2.16
CA ALA A 47 6.67 0.15 2.43
C ALA A 47 6.59 1.08 1.22
N ALA A 48 6.72 0.55 -0.01
CA ALA A 48 6.56 1.35 -1.23
C ALA A 48 5.11 1.88 -1.37
N LEU A 49 4.11 1.05 -1.09
CA LEU A 49 2.71 1.46 -1.13
C LEU A 49 2.36 2.45 -0.02
N GLU A 50 2.87 2.23 1.20
CA GLU A 50 2.71 3.14 2.33
C GLU A 50 3.23 4.54 1.99
N ALA A 51 4.48 4.62 1.51
CA ALA A 51 5.10 5.89 1.14
C ALA A 51 4.34 6.59 0.00
N MET A 52 3.89 5.83 -1.00
CA MET A 52 3.08 6.37 -2.09
C MET A 52 1.75 6.92 -1.58
N ALA A 53 1.06 6.18 -0.69
CA ALA A 53 -0.21 6.61 -0.11
C ALA A 53 -0.05 7.85 0.77
N ALA A 54 1.01 7.91 1.59
CA ALA A 54 1.35 9.08 2.38
C ALA A 54 1.62 10.31 1.49
N ASN A 55 2.39 10.13 0.41
CA ASN A 55 2.66 11.20 -0.56
C ASN A 55 1.37 11.70 -1.23
N ALA A 56 0.47 10.80 -1.62
CA ALA A 56 -0.81 11.17 -2.21
C ALA A 56 -1.70 11.94 -1.21
N ALA A 57 -1.76 11.48 0.04
CA ALA A 57 -2.53 12.12 1.10
C ALA A 57 -2.03 13.55 1.39
N GLN A 58 -0.71 13.74 1.45
CA GLN A 58 -0.08 15.01 1.81
C GLN A 58 0.22 15.93 0.62
N GLN A 59 -0.06 15.50 -0.62
CA GLN A 59 0.21 16.31 -1.80
C GLN A 59 -0.51 17.67 -1.69
N PRO A 60 0.19 18.81 -1.81
CA PRO A 60 -0.47 20.11 -1.81
C PRO A 60 -1.49 20.23 -2.94
N GLY A 61 -2.65 20.80 -2.63
CA GLY A 61 -3.74 20.91 -3.59
C GLY A 61 -4.30 19.56 -4.04
N ARG A 62 -4.58 19.46 -5.35
CA ARG A 62 -5.24 18.32 -5.98
C ARG A 62 -4.24 17.24 -6.40
N LEU A 63 -4.68 15.98 -6.38
CA LEU A 63 -3.99 14.90 -7.10
C LEU A 63 -4.15 15.15 -8.60
N ILE A 64 -3.05 15.00 -9.34
CA ILE A 64 -2.99 15.26 -10.79
C ILE A 64 -2.20 14.13 -11.41
N ALA A 65 -2.80 13.47 -12.40
CA ALA A 65 -2.15 12.45 -13.22
C ALA A 65 -2.65 12.58 -14.67
N ARG A 66 -1.73 12.89 -15.58
CA ARG A 66 -2.08 13.20 -16.97
C ARG A 66 -1.92 11.97 -17.86
N LYS A 67 -2.86 11.76 -18.77
CA LYS A 67 -2.73 10.72 -19.80
C LYS A 67 -1.49 11.03 -20.67
N PRO A 68 -0.71 10.01 -21.08
CA PRO A 68 0.40 10.20 -22.00
C PRO A 68 -0.10 10.30 -23.45
N THR A 69 -1.09 11.15 -23.68
CA THR A 69 -1.63 11.50 -25.00
C THR A 69 -1.34 12.97 -25.28
N PRO A 70 -1.39 13.44 -26.54
CA PRO A 70 -1.07 14.83 -26.90
C PRO A 70 -1.89 15.88 -26.13
N GLU A 71 -3.09 15.53 -25.66
CA GLU A 71 -3.99 16.41 -24.92
C GLU A 71 -3.65 16.52 -23.44
N TYR A 72 -2.83 15.60 -22.90
CA TYR A 72 -2.37 15.57 -21.51
C TYR A 72 -3.50 15.74 -20.47
N GLU A 73 -4.66 15.15 -20.74
CA GLU A 73 -5.85 15.25 -19.88
C GLU A 73 -5.58 14.72 -18.48
N ASP A 74 -5.93 15.49 -17.44
CA ASP A 74 -5.85 15.05 -16.05
C ASP A 74 -7.02 14.13 -15.72
N VAL A 75 -6.70 12.88 -15.38
CA VAL A 75 -7.67 11.83 -15.05
C VAL A 75 -8.44 12.08 -13.75
N PHE A 76 -8.01 13.06 -12.94
CA PHE A 76 -8.72 13.50 -11.73
C PHE A 76 -9.46 14.83 -11.90
N ALA A 77 -9.51 15.39 -13.12
CA ALA A 77 -10.16 16.68 -13.38
C ALA A 77 -11.66 16.67 -13.04
N GLY A 78 -12.33 15.53 -13.20
CA GLY A 78 -13.76 15.37 -12.92
C GLY A 78 -14.13 15.30 -11.44
N LEU A 79 -13.17 15.14 -10.52
CA LEU A 79 -13.46 15.09 -9.09
C LEU A 79 -13.84 16.49 -8.57
N SER A 80 -14.94 16.61 -7.82
CA SER A 80 -15.18 17.82 -7.03
C SER A 80 -14.08 18.00 -5.97
N ASP A 81 -13.90 19.20 -5.42
CA ASP A 81 -12.92 19.42 -4.34
C ASP A 81 -13.23 18.55 -3.12
N ARG A 82 -14.52 18.39 -2.79
CA ARG A 82 -14.99 17.49 -1.73
C ARG A 82 -14.60 16.03 -2.00
N ASP A 83 -14.74 15.56 -3.22
CA ASP A 83 -14.40 14.17 -3.56
C ASP A 83 -12.89 13.97 -3.64
N MET A 84 -12.13 15.00 -4.03
CA MET A 84 -10.66 15.01 -3.94
C MET A 84 -10.19 14.92 -2.48
N GLU A 85 -10.80 15.68 -1.56
CA GLU A 85 -10.50 15.60 -0.13
C GLU A 85 -10.79 14.20 0.43
N LYS A 86 -11.95 13.61 0.09
CA LYS A 86 -12.27 12.23 0.47
C LYS A 86 -11.23 11.24 -0.06
N LEU A 87 -10.82 11.37 -1.33
CA LEU A 87 -9.80 10.51 -1.91
C LEU A 87 -8.46 10.62 -1.16
N LYS A 88 -8.02 11.84 -0.84
CA LYS A 88 -6.80 12.07 -0.05
C LYS A 88 -6.91 11.52 1.38
N ALA A 89 -8.07 11.68 2.02
CA ALA A 89 -8.33 11.10 3.34
C ALA A 89 -8.30 9.56 3.31
N ARG A 90 -8.80 8.93 2.23
CA ARG A 90 -8.69 7.48 2.03
C ARG A 90 -7.22 7.05 1.88
N PHE A 91 -6.41 7.78 1.11
CA PHE A 91 -4.97 7.52 1.05
C PHE A 91 -4.27 7.66 2.41
N ALA A 92 -4.67 8.65 3.23
CA ALA A 92 -4.12 8.81 4.58
C ALA A 92 -4.43 7.59 5.46
N ARG A 93 -5.67 7.08 5.41
CA ARG A 93 -6.07 5.86 6.13
C ARG A 93 -5.33 4.62 5.64
N LEU A 94 -5.11 4.51 4.33
CA LEU A 94 -4.33 3.41 3.75
C LEU A 94 -2.88 3.44 4.26
N ALA A 95 -2.23 4.60 4.24
CA ALA A 95 -0.86 4.74 4.75
C ALA A 95 -0.78 4.36 6.24
N GLU A 96 -1.71 4.85 7.05
CA GLU A 96 -1.76 4.55 8.48
C GLU A 96 -2.00 3.06 8.76
N MET A 97 -2.89 2.41 8.00
CA MET A 97 -3.12 0.97 8.11
C MET A 97 -1.83 0.18 7.76
N LEU A 98 -1.16 0.53 6.65
CA LEU A 98 0.06 -0.15 6.23
C LEU A 98 1.22 0.02 7.21
N ARG A 99 1.27 1.15 7.92
CA ARG A 99 2.21 1.40 9.02
C ARG A 99 1.89 0.51 10.22
N LYS A 100 0.62 0.44 10.63
CA LYS A 100 0.19 -0.43 11.75
C LYS A 100 0.44 -1.91 11.46
N VAL A 101 0.22 -2.35 10.23
CA VAL A 101 0.51 -3.74 9.81
C VAL A 101 1.98 -4.09 9.95
N GLU A 102 2.90 -3.15 9.73
CA GLU A 102 4.33 -3.38 9.97
C GLU A 102 4.66 -3.49 11.46
N GLU A 103 3.93 -2.75 12.29
CA GLU A 103 4.09 -2.73 13.75
C GLU A 103 3.41 -3.91 14.44
N GLU A 104 2.55 -4.66 13.72
CA GLU A 104 1.85 -5.83 14.24
C GLU A 104 2.79 -7.03 14.35
N ALA A 105 2.85 -7.61 15.55
CA ALA A 105 3.73 -8.73 15.86
C ALA A 105 3.15 -10.08 15.42
N ASP A 106 1.82 -10.21 15.38
CA ASP A 106 1.17 -11.43 14.88
C ASP A 106 0.99 -11.35 13.35
N PRO A 107 1.73 -12.16 12.56
CA PRO A 107 1.60 -12.15 11.11
C PRO A 107 0.21 -12.55 10.62
N VAL A 108 -0.56 -13.32 11.41
CA VAL A 108 -1.94 -13.67 11.06
C VAL A 108 -2.83 -12.43 11.15
N GLU A 109 -2.79 -11.70 12.26
CA GLU A 109 -3.56 -10.47 12.45
C GLU A 109 -3.17 -9.39 11.42
N ALA A 110 -1.88 -9.23 11.15
CA ALA A 110 -1.37 -8.35 10.10
C ALA A 110 -1.96 -8.70 8.72
N CYS A 111 -1.94 -9.99 8.35
CA CYS A 111 -2.52 -10.45 7.09
C CYS A 111 -4.06 -10.34 7.06
N GLU A 112 -4.74 -10.51 8.18
CA GLU A 112 -6.19 -10.30 8.25
C GLU A 112 -6.58 -8.85 8.01
N GLU A 113 -5.82 -7.89 8.56
CA GLU A 113 -6.05 -6.47 8.31
C GLU A 113 -5.84 -6.11 6.83
N LEU A 114 -4.78 -6.66 6.22
CA LEU A 114 -4.54 -6.52 4.79
C LEU A 114 -5.67 -7.14 3.95
N ARG A 115 -6.22 -8.29 4.36
CA ARG A 115 -7.36 -8.93 3.70
C ARG A 115 -8.61 -8.06 3.76
N ARG A 116 -8.90 -7.43 4.90
CA ARG A 116 -10.01 -6.47 5.01
C ARG A 116 -9.86 -5.30 4.04
N ALA A 117 -8.64 -4.82 3.83
CA ALA A 117 -8.37 -3.69 2.94
C ALA A 117 -8.30 -4.04 1.44
N PHE A 118 -7.78 -5.22 1.09
CA PHE A 118 -7.50 -5.61 -0.29
C PHE A 118 -8.43 -6.69 -0.86
N GLY A 119 -9.37 -7.18 -0.06
CA GLY A 119 -10.37 -8.18 -0.41
C GLY A 119 -9.99 -9.61 0.00
N ASP A 120 -10.98 -10.50 -0.05
CA ASP A 120 -10.92 -11.87 0.51
C ASP A 120 -9.83 -12.76 -0.10
N ASP A 121 -9.39 -12.45 -1.32
CA ASP A 121 -8.30 -13.14 -2.02
C ASP A 121 -6.91 -12.86 -1.40
N PHE A 122 -6.78 -11.92 -0.46
CA PHE A 122 -5.50 -11.64 0.18
C PHE A 122 -5.11 -12.82 1.08
N PRO A 123 -3.90 -13.39 0.92
CA PRO A 123 -3.51 -14.59 1.64
C PRO A 123 -3.34 -14.32 3.14
N VAL A 124 -3.85 -15.23 3.98
CA VAL A 124 -3.63 -15.24 5.42
C VAL A 124 -2.98 -16.58 5.78
N PRO A 125 -1.79 -16.58 6.43
CA PRO A 125 -1.10 -17.81 6.78
C PRO A 125 -1.91 -18.60 7.80
N THR A 126 -1.84 -19.93 7.72
CA THR A 126 -2.42 -20.79 8.74
C THR A 126 -1.54 -20.77 10.01
N LYS A 127 -2.13 -20.96 11.19
CA LYS A 127 -1.38 -20.92 12.47
C LYS A 127 -0.14 -21.85 12.48
N SER A 128 -0.18 -22.99 11.78
CA SER A 128 0.97 -23.91 11.67
C SER A 128 2.13 -23.39 10.81
N GLU A 129 1.89 -22.47 9.88
CA GLU A 129 2.94 -21.90 9.02
C GLU A 129 3.68 -20.73 9.67
N SER A 130 2.98 -19.96 10.52
CA SER A 130 3.54 -18.83 11.29
C SER A 130 4.54 -19.26 12.38
N SER A 131 4.52 -20.53 12.79
CA SER A 131 5.39 -21.09 13.84
C SER A 131 6.79 -21.52 13.38
N ARG A 132 7.17 -21.23 12.12
CA ARG A 132 8.54 -21.52 11.65
C ARG A 132 9.50 -20.52 12.30
N ARG A 133 9.99 -20.92 13.49
CA ARG A 133 11.01 -20.23 14.29
C ARG A 133 12.12 -19.73 13.38
N THR A 134 12.41 -18.44 13.45
CA THR A 134 13.71 -17.91 13.05
C THR A 134 14.75 -18.66 13.89
N GLU A 135 15.43 -19.64 13.29
CA GLU A 135 16.65 -20.21 13.85
C GLU A 135 17.69 -19.09 13.86
N SER A 136 17.69 -18.31 14.93
CA SER A 136 18.83 -17.46 15.27
C SER A 136 20.04 -18.40 15.38
N PRO A 137 21.16 -18.16 14.68
CA PRO A 137 22.36 -18.93 14.93
C PRO A 137 22.74 -18.71 16.39
N ALA A 138 22.78 -19.79 17.16
CA ALA A 138 23.35 -19.72 18.50
C ALA A 138 24.78 -19.18 18.38
N ILE A 139 25.03 -18.00 18.95
CA ILE A 139 26.39 -17.50 19.13
C ILE A 139 27.09 -18.49 20.05
N ILE A 140 27.89 -19.38 19.48
CA ILE A 140 28.83 -20.18 20.25
C ILE A 140 30.09 -19.34 20.38
N THR A 141 30.20 -18.64 21.51
CA THR A 141 31.47 -18.10 21.96
C THR A 141 32.35 -19.28 22.37
N SER A 142 33.45 -19.54 21.66
CA SER A 142 34.56 -20.31 22.21
C SER A 142 35.83 -19.48 22.06
N SER A 143 36.15 -18.77 23.15
CA SER A 143 37.51 -18.39 23.48
C SER A 143 38.35 -19.67 23.63
N ALA A 144 39.45 -19.76 22.89
CA ALA A 144 40.61 -20.54 23.29
C ALA A 144 41.86 -19.93 22.62
N SER A 145 42.62 -19.21 23.44
CA SER A 145 44.02 -18.90 23.20
C SER A 145 44.87 -20.13 23.51
N ALA A 146 45.82 -20.47 22.63
CA ALA A 146 47.14 -21.04 22.92
C ALA A 146 47.96 -21.09 21.62
#